data_AF-A0A427TY68-F1
#
_entry.id   AF-A0A427TY68-F1
#
_cell.length_a   1.000
_cell.length_b   1.000
_cell.length_c   1.000
_cell.angle_alpha   90.00
_cell.angle_beta   90.00
_cell.angle_gamma   90.00
#
_symmetry.space_group_name_H-M   'P 1'
#
loop_
_entity.id
_entity.type
_entity.pdbx_description
1 polymer ?
#
loop_
_entity_poly.entity_id
_entity_poly.type
_entity_poly.pdbx_seq_one_letter_code
_entity_poly.pdbx_strand_id
1 'polypeptide(L)'
;MTCAYSKAATFFQIDTLLISPHLSFIIDSKNIAGTIIFDHEFSQCIRIFNEKEVGIPNPFTQAQRHFRQLSQWLAEHKLPPLQFEYLVVIANSSTIIKSKGSHHHHNFRVVHADLLLSRLIDLEKRYPKGAFDMKEIKRIAKQLVKFHVPFKPNIFDIYSIHPDEIKKGVQCPQCMAIPMRKIHGTWYCPNCHKTSKTAHIHALSDYYFLYGQHITLRQFSDFLLFPSTKTKAASTHLISLNLPFTGTKKGRVYDLTPLIEK
;
A
#
# COMPACT_ATOMS: atom_id res chain seq x y z
N MET A 1 -5.89 0.10 -4.35
CA MET A 1 -5.45 -0.48 -5.64
C MET A 1 -4.73 0.60 -6.44
N THR A 2 -3.49 0.35 -6.84
CA THR A 2 -2.72 1.27 -7.70
C THR A 2 -2.57 0.64 -9.08
N CYS A 3 -2.99 1.33 -10.14
CA CYS A 3 -2.91 0.82 -11.51
C CYS A 3 -1.92 1.66 -12.33
N ALA A 4 -1.10 0.98 -13.12
CA ALA A 4 -0.17 1.64 -14.04
C ALA A 4 -0.90 2.16 -15.27
N TYR A 5 -0.62 3.40 -15.64
CA TYR A 5 -1.03 4.04 -16.88
C TYR A 5 -0.10 3.62 -18.03
N SER A 6 -0.63 3.56 -19.26
CA SER A 6 0.12 3.14 -20.45
C SER A 6 1.37 4.00 -20.72
N LYS A 7 2.42 3.42 -21.35
CA LYS A 7 3.67 4.00 -21.96
C LYS A 7 4.43 5.21 -21.33
N ALA A 8 3.85 6.01 -20.47
CA ALA A 8 4.37 7.26 -19.89
C ALA A 8 4.57 7.19 -18.36
N ALA A 9 4.61 6.00 -17.78
CA ALA A 9 4.98 5.75 -16.37
C ALA A 9 4.21 6.55 -15.30
N THR A 10 2.96 6.92 -15.56
CA THR A 10 2.09 7.53 -14.53
C THR A 10 1.30 6.45 -13.80
N PHE A 11 0.96 6.70 -12.54
CA PHE A 11 0.19 5.79 -11.69
C PHE A 11 -1.01 6.51 -11.12
N PHE A 12 -2.10 5.79 -10.91
CA PHE A 12 -3.24 6.29 -10.14
C PHE A 12 -3.67 5.27 -9.09
N GLN A 13 -4.27 5.78 -8.02
CA GLN A 13 -4.78 4.98 -6.91
C GLN A 13 -6.29 5.08 -6.84
N ILE A 14 -6.94 3.94 -6.61
CA ILE A 14 -8.32 3.84 -6.18
C ILE A 14 -8.33 3.08 -4.87
N ASP A 15 -8.94 3.64 -3.83
CA ASP A 15 -8.99 2.99 -2.51
C ASP A 15 -9.84 1.72 -2.57
N THR A 16 -11.09 1.85 -3.03
CA THR A 16 -11.97 0.71 -3.27
C THR A 16 -12.78 0.93 -4.54
N LEU A 17 -12.80 -0.09 -5.41
CA LEU A 17 -13.64 -0.14 -6.60
C LEU A 17 -14.59 -1.34 -6.48
N LEU A 18 -15.88 -1.07 -6.37
CA LEU A 18 -16.93 -2.06 -6.44
C LEU A 18 -17.55 -2.02 -7.84
N ILE A 19 -17.74 -3.17 -8.49
CA ILE A 19 -18.36 -3.24 -9.83
C ILE A 19 -19.55 -4.18 -9.74
N SER A 20 -20.76 -3.67 -9.93
CA SER A 20 -21.98 -4.47 -10.09
C SER A 20 -22.44 -4.47 -11.56
N PRO A 21 -23.37 -5.37 -11.94
CA PRO A 21 -24.02 -5.34 -13.25
C PRO A 21 -24.74 -4.03 -13.57
N HIS A 22 -25.17 -3.28 -12.55
CA HIS A 22 -25.92 -2.04 -12.71
C HIS A 22 -25.04 -0.81 -12.64
N LEU A 23 -24.10 -0.79 -11.68
CA LEU A 23 -23.35 0.40 -11.33
C LEU A 23 -22.00 0.03 -10.69
N SER A 24 -20.97 0.84 -10.97
CA SER A 24 -19.70 0.77 -10.26
C SER A 24 -19.62 1.83 -9.17
N PHE A 25 -18.89 1.58 -8.10
CA PHE A 25 -18.68 2.54 -7.03
C PHE A 25 -17.19 2.72 -6.78
N ILE A 26 -16.76 3.97 -6.81
CA ILE A 26 -15.48 4.38 -6.20
C ILE A 26 -15.80 4.73 -4.76
N ILE A 27 -15.22 4.00 -3.82
CA ILE A 27 -15.42 4.21 -2.39
C ILE A 27 -14.09 4.69 -1.81
N ASP A 28 -14.11 5.85 -1.18
CA ASP A 28 -12.96 6.45 -0.51
C ASP A 28 -13.25 6.52 0.98
N SER A 29 -12.46 5.76 1.75
CA SER A 29 -12.62 5.63 3.19
C SER A 29 -11.67 6.57 3.90
N LYS A 30 -12.24 7.47 4.72
CA LYS A 30 -11.51 8.41 5.54
C LYS A 30 -11.65 8.04 7.01
N ASN A 31 -10.53 7.80 7.68
CA ASN A 31 -10.46 7.67 9.13
C ASN A 31 -9.92 8.97 9.73
N ILE A 32 -10.82 9.92 10.00
CA ILE A 32 -10.46 11.28 10.44
C ILE A 32 -11.26 11.59 11.70
N ALA A 33 -10.62 12.00 12.78
CA ALA A 33 -11.31 12.41 14.01
C ALA A 33 -11.66 13.91 14.00
N GLY A 34 -12.73 14.28 14.72
CA GLY A 34 -13.16 15.67 14.91
C GLY A 34 -14.41 16.02 14.11
N THR A 35 -14.57 17.29 13.78
CA THR A 35 -15.65 17.76 12.90
C THR A 35 -15.12 17.97 11.49
N ILE A 36 -15.78 17.41 10.49
CA ILE A 36 -15.50 17.64 9.07
C ILE A 36 -16.60 18.53 8.51
N ILE A 37 -16.23 19.66 7.92
CA ILE A 37 -17.13 20.59 7.28
C ILE A 37 -16.87 20.55 5.77
N PHE A 38 -17.88 20.17 5.01
CA PHE A 38 -17.88 20.27 3.55
C PHE A 38 -18.42 21.64 3.15
N ASP A 39 -17.52 22.52 2.72
CA ASP A 39 -17.86 23.85 2.23
C ASP A 39 -17.96 23.79 0.70
N HIS A 40 -19.20 23.66 0.22
CA HIS A 40 -19.48 23.49 -1.20
C HIS A 40 -19.36 24.81 -1.98
N GLU A 41 -19.52 25.95 -1.32
CA GLU A 41 -19.38 27.28 -1.93
C GLU A 41 -17.96 27.49 -2.46
N PHE A 42 -16.96 27.15 -1.63
CA PHE A 42 -15.55 27.26 -1.99
C PHE A 42 -14.92 25.93 -2.43
N SER A 43 -15.72 24.87 -2.53
CA SER A 43 -15.26 23.52 -2.87
C SER A 43 -14.09 23.04 -1.98
N GLN A 44 -14.15 23.33 -0.69
CA GLN A 44 -13.12 22.97 0.29
C GLN A 44 -13.66 22.02 1.37
N CYS A 45 -12.74 21.31 2.02
CA CYS A 45 -13.06 20.44 3.14
C CYS A 45 -12.23 20.89 4.34
N ILE A 46 -12.90 21.12 5.46
CA ILE A 46 -12.28 21.69 6.66
C ILE A 46 -12.40 20.69 7.78
N ARG A 47 -11.31 20.51 8.54
CA ARG A 47 -11.30 19.70 9.74
C ARG A 47 -11.10 20.59 10.96
N ILE A 48 -11.99 20.44 11.94
CA ILE A 48 -11.85 21.02 13.28
C ILE A 48 -11.52 19.89 14.26
N PHE A 49 -10.34 19.96 14.89
CA PHE A 49 -9.90 19.00 15.89
C PHE A 49 -9.01 19.69 16.93
N ASN A 50 -9.30 19.52 18.22
CA ASN A 50 -8.62 20.22 19.33
C ASN A 50 -8.51 21.74 19.08
N GLU A 51 -9.64 22.37 18.76
CA GLU A 51 -9.76 23.82 18.47
C GLU A 51 -8.93 24.32 17.27
N LYS A 52 -8.23 23.44 16.56
CA LYS A 52 -7.50 23.78 15.34
C LYS A 52 -8.36 23.50 14.12
N GLU A 53 -8.51 24.53 13.30
CA GLU A 53 -9.16 24.48 12.01
C GLU A 53 -8.11 24.38 10.90
N VAL A 54 -8.19 23.33 10.09
CA VAL A 54 -7.25 23.11 8.98
C VAL A 54 -7.99 22.68 7.73
N GLY A 55 -7.57 23.21 6.58
CA GLY A 55 -8.00 22.71 5.27
C GLY A 55 -7.44 21.31 5.03
N ILE A 56 -8.29 20.40 4.55
CA ILE A 56 -7.91 19.05 4.13
C ILE A 56 -8.30 18.83 2.67
N PRO A 57 -7.65 17.88 1.97
CA PRO A 57 -8.01 17.56 0.59
C PRO A 57 -9.49 17.24 0.44
N ASN A 58 -10.16 17.88 -0.53
CA ASN A 58 -11.58 17.67 -0.76
C ASN A 58 -11.82 16.30 -1.42
N PRO A 59 -12.54 15.38 -0.75
CA PRO A 59 -12.74 14.02 -1.25
C PRO A 59 -13.59 13.99 -2.54
N PHE A 60 -14.49 14.96 -2.78
CA PHE A 60 -15.24 15.05 -4.03
C PHE A 60 -14.32 15.36 -5.22
N THR A 61 -13.36 16.27 -5.06
CA THR A 61 -12.38 16.55 -6.12
C THR A 61 -11.46 15.36 -6.35
N GLN A 62 -11.12 14.63 -5.28
CA GLN A 62 -10.33 13.40 -5.37
C GLN A 62 -11.08 12.32 -6.16
N ALA A 63 -12.38 12.14 -5.88
CA ALA A 63 -13.25 11.23 -6.62
C ALA A 63 -13.32 11.55 -8.11
N GLN A 64 -13.51 12.82 -8.46
CA GLN A 64 -13.54 13.24 -9.86
C GLN A 64 -12.22 12.96 -10.58
N ARG A 65 -11.07 13.13 -9.90
CA ARG A 65 -9.77 12.76 -10.45
C ARG A 65 -9.66 11.25 -10.68
N HIS A 66 -9.99 10.45 -9.67
CA HIS A 66 -9.95 8.98 -9.78
C HIS A 66 -10.86 8.48 -10.90
N PHE A 67 -12.05 9.08 -11.04
CA PHE A 67 -12.95 8.75 -12.14
C PHE A 67 -12.31 9.00 -13.50
N ARG A 68 -11.78 10.21 -13.74
CA ARG A 68 -11.13 10.55 -15.01
C ARG A 68 -9.98 9.60 -15.34
N GLN A 69 -9.14 9.29 -14.34
CA GLN A 69 -8.01 8.39 -14.50
C GLN A 69 -8.46 6.96 -14.83
N LEU A 70 -9.49 6.45 -14.15
CA LEU A 70 -10.04 5.12 -14.43
C LEU A 70 -10.67 5.03 -15.83
N SER A 71 -11.49 6.01 -16.21
CA SER A 71 -12.09 6.06 -17.54
C SER A 71 -11.06 6.07 -18.65
N GLN A 72 -10.03 6.88 -18.48
CA GLN A 72 -8.93 6.94 -19.43
C GLN A 72 -8.19 5.59 -19.52
N TRP A 73 -7.88 5.00 -18.37
CA TRP A 73 -7.22 3.70 -18.32
C TRP A 73 -8.06 2.59 -18.99
N LEU A 74 -9.37 2.57 -18.77
CA LEU A 74 -10.29 1.62 -19.43
C LEU A 74 -10.26 1.79 -20.96
N ALA A 75 -10.31 3.03 -21.44
CA ALA A 75 -10.27 3.34 -22.87
C ALA A 75 -8.95 2.89 -23.52
N GLU A 76 -7.80 3.17 -22.88
CA GLU A 76 -6.47 2.75 -23.36
C GLU A 76 -6.34 1.22 -23.46
N HIS A 77 -7.02 0.49 -22.58
CA HIS A 77 -7.03 -0.98 -22.56
C HIS A 77 -8.19 -1.60 -23.37
N LYS A 78 -8.95 -0.79 -24.12
CA LYS A 78 -10.09 -1.24 -24.94
C LYS A 78 -11.13 -2.01 -24.10
N LEU A 79 -11.40 -1.51 -22.89
CA LEU A 79 -12.43 -1.98 -21.97
C LEU A 79 -13.68 -1.09 -22.09
N PRO A 80 -14.90 -1.62 -21.84
CA PRO A 80 -16.10 -0.80 -21.90
C PRO A 80 -16.06 0.28 -20.82
N PRO A 81 -16.67 1.45 -21.07
CA PRO A 81 -16.75 2.51 -20.08
C PRO A 81 -17.62 2.06 -18.91
N LEU A 82 -17.19 2.35 -17.67
CA LEU A 82 -17.99 2.09 -16.48
C LEU A 82 -18.98 3.22 -16.21
N GLN A 83 -20.22 2.88 -15.87
CA GLN A 83 -21.11 3.76 -15.13
C GLN A 83 -20.69 3.71 -13.67
N PHE A 84 -20.53 4.87 -13.04
CA PHE A 84 -19.92 4.95 -11.72
C PHE A 84 -20.61 5.98 -10.85
N GLU A 85 -20.67 5.68 -9.56
CA GLU A 85 -20.95 6.60 -8.49
C GLU A 85 -19.76 6.67 -7.54
N TYR A 86 -19.73 7.70 -6.71
CA TYR A 86 -18.72 7.87 -5.69
C TYR A 86 -19.33 7.94 -4.30
N LEU A 87 -18.65 7.35 -3.31
CA LEU A 87 -18.99 7.47 -1.90
C LEU A 87 -17.76 7.84 -1.07
N VAL A 88 -17.91 8.90 -0.27
CA VAL A 88 -17.02 9.18 0.86
C VAL A 88 -17.55 8.42 2.07
N VAL A 89 -16.73 7.55 2.63
CA VAL A 89 -17.06 6.80 3.83
C VAL A 89 -16.23 7.32 4.99
N ILE A 90 -16.88 7.79 6.04
CA ILE A 90 -16.23 8.21 7.28
C ILE A 90 -16.21 7.02 8.23
N ALA A 91 -15.02 6.41 8.38
CA ALA A 91 -14.82 5.20 9.16
C ALA A 91 -14.88 5.45 10.67
N ASN A 92 -14.49 6.64 11.12
CA ASN A 92 -14.57 7.01 12.53
C ASN A 92 -15.99 7.46 12.88
N SER A 93 -16.70 6.66 13.68
CA SER A 93 -18.09 6.91 14.11
C SER A 93 -18.25 8.15 14.99
N SER A 94 -17.18 8.62 15.65
CA SER A 94 -17.20 9.82 16.49
C SER A 94 -17.02 11.12 15.67
N THR A 95 -16.82 11.02 14.37
CA THR A 95 -16.66 12.19 13.49
C THR A 95 -17.99 12.90 13.33
N ILE A 96 -18.00 14.22 13.47
CA ILE A 96 -19.20 15.01 13.17
C ILE A 96 -19.11 15.52 11.73
N ILE A 97 -20.10 15.18 10.91
CA ILE A 97 -20.16 15.63 9.51
C ILE A 97 -21.08 16.85 9.43
N LYS A 98 -20.58 17.96 8.91
CA LYS A 98 -21.32 19.19 8.64
C LYS A 98 -21.17 19.59 7.18
N SER A 99 -22.15 20.34 6.69
CA SER A 99 -22.17 20.86 5.32
C SER A 99 -22.48 22.36 5.38
N LYS A 100 -21.73 23.16 4.65
CA LYS A 100 -21.97 24.59 4.46
C LYS A 100 -22.46 24.80 3.02
N GLY A 101 -23.67 25.35 2.91
CA GLY A 101 -24.42 25.45 1.65
C GLY A 101 -25.31 24.24 1.37
N SER A 102 -26.28 24.40 0.47
CA SER A 102 -27.17 23.32 0.07
C SER A 102 -26.68 22.63 -1.20
N HIS A 103 -26.04 21.47 -1.05
CA HIS A 103 -25.72 20.57 -2.17
C HIS A 103 -26.19 19.14 -1.83
N HIS A 104 -27.49 18.90 -1.94
CA HIS A 104 -28.10 17.59 -1.66
C HIS A 104 -27.39 16.43 -2.36
N HIS A 105 -26.97 16.64 -3.60
CA HIS A 105 -26.24 15.64 -4.39
C HIS A 105 -24.93 15.21 -3.73
N HIS A 106 -24.10 16.14 -3.26
CA HIS A 106 -22.83 15.82 -2.62
C HIS A 106 -23.03 15.29 -1.20
N ASN A 107 -23.94 15.89 -0.44
CA ASN A 107 -24.22 15.47 0.93
C ASN A 107 -24.71 14.00 1.00
N PHE A 108 -25.51 13.56 0.01
CA PHE A 108 -25.96 12.17 -0.08
C PHE A 108 -24.82 11.15 -0.28
N ARG A 109 -23.66 11.60 -0.78
CA ARG A 109 -22.49 10.76 -1.07
C ARG A 109 -21.50 10.67 0.07
N VAL A 110 -21.76 11.34 1.19
CA VAL A 110 -20.96 11.23 2.41
C VAL A 110 -21.76 10.48 3.46
N VAL A 111 -21.21 9.38 3.95
CA VAL A 111 -21.86 8.55 4.97
C VAL A 111 -20.85 8.06 6.00
N HIS A 112 -21.34 7.78 7.20
CA HIS A 112 -20.60 6.91 8.12
C HIS A 112 -20.58 5.47 7.60
N ALA A 113 -19.57 4.70 8.03
CA ALA A 113 -19.34 3.35 7.54
C ALA A 113 -20.51 2.37 7.80
N ASP A 114 -21.23 2.54 8.90
CA ASP A 114 -22.44 1.77 9.24
C ASP A 114 -23.59 1.96 8.24
N LEU A 115 -23.63 3.11 7.55
CA LEU A 115 -24.63 3.44 6.53
C LEU A 115 -24.17 3.14 5.09
N LEU A 116 -22.98 2.55 4.90
CA LEU A 116 -22.45 2.27 3.57
C LEU A 116 -23.37 1.34 2.76
N LEU A 117 -23.79 0.23 3.36
CA LEU A 117 -24.57 -0.78 2.63
C LEU A 117 -25.93 -0.24 2.19
N SER A 118 -26.66 0.45 3.08
CA SER A 118 -27.94 1.06 2.74
C SER A 118 -27.77 2.12 1.63
N ARG A 119 -26.69 2.90 1.69
CA ARG A 119 -26.41 3.91 0.65
C ARG A 119 -26.09 3.30 -0.71
N LEU A 120 -25.34 2.20 -0.75
CA LEU A 120 -25.05 1.48 -2.00
C LEU A 120 -26.34 0.99 -2.66
N ILE A 121 -27.23 0.38 -1.88
CA ILE A 121 -28.53 -0.11 -2.35
C ILE A 121 -29.39 1.03 -2.89
N ASP A 122 -29.46 2.16 -2.17
CA ASP A 122 -30.24 3.32 -2.60
C ASP A 122 -29.72 3.93 -3.91
N LEU A 123 -28.40 3.97 -4.09
CA LEU A 123 -27.77 4.45 -5.32
C LEU A 123 -28.02 3.50 -6.48
N GLU A 124 -27.87 2.20 -6.27
CA GLU A 124 -28.06 1.18 -7.31
C GLU A 124 -29.49 1.16 -7.85
N LYS A 125 -30.50 1.37 -6.98
CA LYS A 125 -31.91 1.50 -7.39
C LYS A 125 -32.16 2.61 -8.41
N ARG A 126 -31.30 3.64 -8.49
CA ARG A 126 -31.41 4.73 -9.48
C ARG A 126 -31.00 4.29 -10.89
N TYR A 127 -30.39 3.11 -11.02
CA TYR A 127 -29.85 2.55 -12.27
C TYR A 127 -30.41 1.14 -12.53
N PRO A 128 -31.72 1.00 -12.79
CA PRO A 128 -32.37 -0.32 -12.89
C PRO A 128 -31.95 -1.13 -14.13
N LYS A 129 -31.44 -0.48 -15.18
CA LYS A 129 -30.96 -1.16 -16.38
C LYS A 129 -29.53 -1.65 -16.14
N GLY A 130 -29.31 -2.97 -16.28
CA GLY A 130 -27.97 -3.53 -16.24
C GLY A 130 -27.09 -2.89 -17.32
N ALA A 131 -25.95 -2.34 -16.90
CA ALA A 131 -24.98 -1.70 -17.76
C ALA A 131 -23.88 -2.67 -18.23
N PHE A 132 -23.67 -3.77 -17.51
CA PHE A 132 -22.57 -4.70 -17.76
C PHE A 132 -23.01 -6.15 -17.62
N ASP A 133 -22.46 -7.02 -18.48
CA ASP A 133 -22.55 -8.46 -18.27
C ASP A 133 -21.44 -8.97 -17.33
N MET A 134 -21.61 -10.16 -16.77
CA MET A 134 -20.62 -10.75 -15.87
C MET A 134 -19.29 -11.09 -16.56
N LYS A 135 -19.25 -11.22 -17.89
CA LYS A 135 -18.01 -11.49 -18.63
C LYS A 135 -17.17 -10.22 -18.74
N GLU A 136 -17.79 -9.07 -18.98
CA GLU A 136 -17.17 -7.75 -19.02
C GLU A 136 -16.61 -7.37 -17.65
N ILE A 137 -17.40 -7.55 -16.58
CA ILE A 137 -16.93 -7.30 -15.21
C ILE A 137 -15.70 -8.14 -14.89
N LYS A 138 -15.73 -9.45 -15.20
CA LYS A 138 -14.58 -10.33 -15.00
C LYS A 138 -13.37 -9.92 -15.85
N ARG A 139 -13.59 -9.42 -17.07
CA ARG A 139 -12.53 -8.93 -17.96
C ARG A 139 -11.85 -7.70 -17.36
N ILE A 140 -12.63 -6.73 -16.88
CA ILE A 140 -12.12 -5.52 -16.23
C ILE A 140 -11.33 -5.89 -14.97
N ALA A 141 -11.91 -6.71 -14.08
CA ALA A 141 -11.25 -7.12 -12.84
C ALA A 141 -9.90 -7.81 -13.09
N LYS A 142 -9.83 -8.73 -14.06
CA LYS A 142 -8.57 -9.40 -14.44
C LYS A 142 -7.52 -8.42 -14.94
N GLN A 143 -7.89 -7.42 -15.74
CA GLN A 143 -6.95 -6.40 -16.22
C GLN A 143 -6.47 -5.51 -15.09
N LEU A 144 -7.36 -5.05 -14.20
CA LEU A 144 -6.99 -4.24 -13.05
C LEU A 144 -5.99 -4.95 -12.14
N VAL A 145 -6.21 -6.24 -11.85
CA VAL A 145 -5.29 -7.06 -11.06
C VAL A 145 -3.96 -7.26 -11.80
N LYS A 146 -4.01 -7.52 -13.12
CA LYS A 146 -2.80 -7.71 -13.94
C LYS A 146 -1.90 -6.46 -13.94
N PHE A 147 -2.49 -5.28 -13.97
CA PHE A 147 -1.77 -3.99 -13.99
C PHE A 147 -1.65 -3.34 -12.61
N HIS A 148 -2.06 -4.05 -11.55
CA HIS A 148 -1.87 -3.58 -10.20
C HIS A 148 -0.38 -3.63 -9.84
N VAL A 149 0.15 -2.50 -9.39
CA VAL A 149 1.51 -2.41 -8.88
C VAL A 149 1.42 -2.04 -7.39
N PRO A 150 1.92 -2.89 -6.47
CA PRO A 150 1.98 -2.54 -5.06
C PRO A 150 2.77 -1.24 -4.86
N PHE A 151 2.23 -0.32 -4.07
CA PHE A 151 2.94 0.91 -3.70
C PHE A 151 4.09 0.55 -2.76
N LYS A 152 5.32 0.63 -3.26
CA LYS A 152 6.55 0.42 -2.51
C LYS A 152 7.29 1.76 -2.40
N PRO A 153 6.95 2.59 -1.41
CA PRO A 153 7.60 3.88 -1.26
C PRO A 153 9.07 3.72 -0.90
N ASN A 154 9.91 4.63 -1.39
CA ASN A 154 11.25 4.78 -0.83
C ASN A 154 11.13 5.47 0.54
N ILE A 155 11.21 4.69 1.61
CA ILE A 155 11.12 5.20 2.98
C ILE A 155 12.23 6.19 3.32
N PHE A 156 13.40 6.08 2.67
CA PHE A 156 14.52 7.00 2.90
C PHE A 156 14.16 8.40 2.44
N ASP A 157 13.49 8.52 1.29
CA ASP A 157 13.04 9.80 0.75
C ASP A 157 11.86 10.36 1.57
N ILE A 158 10.88 9.52 1.92
CA ILE A 158 9.67 9.95 2.64
C ILE A 158 10.01 10.52 4.01
N TYR A 159 10.89 9.85 4.75
CA TYR A 159 11.24 10.24 6.11
C TYR A 159 12.55 11.02 6.19
N SER A 160 13.20 11.30 5.05
CA SER A 160 14.52 11.95 5.00
C SER A 160 15.57 11.25 5.89
N ILE A 161 15.55 9.91 5.90
CA ILE A 161 16.47 9.09 6.68
C ILE A 161 17.67 8.74 5.79
N HIS A 162 18.89 8.97 6.26
CA HIS A 162 20.07 8.51 5.55
C HIS A 162 20.27 6.98 5.75
N PRO A 163 20.67 6.20 4.72
CA PRO A 163 20.88 4.75 4.86
C PRO A 163 21.82 4.33 6.02
N ASP A 164 22.76 5.19 6.39
CA ASP A 164 23.70 4.94 7.50
C ASP A 164 23.08 5.08 8.90
N GLU A 165 21.91 5.74 9.01
CA GLU A 165 21.14 5.82 10.26
C GLU A 165 20.42 4.51 10.58
N ILE A 166 20.27 3.63 9.59
CA ILE A 166 19.67 2.31 9.79
C ILE A 166 20.63 1.43 10.60
N LYS A 167 20.15 0.98 11.77
CA LYS A 167 20.84 -0.02 12.57
C LYS A 167 20.85 -1.37 11.84
N LYS A 168 21.98 -1.68 11.21
CA LYS A 168 22.24 -2.97 10.55
C LYS A 168 22.44 -4.10 11.55
N GLY A 169 22.21 -5.33 11.11
CA GLY A 169 22.50 -6.56 11.84
C GLY A 169 21.26 -7.37 12.18
N VAL A 170 21.48 -8.55 12.77
CA VAL A 170 20.39 -9.45 13.15
C VAL A 170 19.79 -9.05 14.49
N GLN A 171 18.48 -8.83 14.54
CA GLN A 171 17.77 -8.55 15.79
C GLN A 171 17.57 -9.79 16.65
N CYS A 172 17.77 -9.63 17.96
CA CYS A 172 17.44 -10.67 18.93
C CYS A 172 15.92 -10.80 19.11
N PRO A 173 15.32 -11.99 18.89
CA PRO A 173 13.88 -12.19 19.05
C PRO A 173 13.41 -12.20 20.52
N GLN A 174 14.31 -12.07 21.49
CA GLN A 174 14.00 -12.15 22.92
C GLN A 174 14.07 -10.78 23.61
N CYS A 175 15.03 -9.94 23.24
CA CYS A 175 15.23 -8.62 23.86
C CYS A 175 15.28 -7.47 22.86
N MET A 176 15.01 -7.73 21.58
CA MET A 176 15.00 -6.75 20.48
C MET A 176 16.35 -6.03 20.22
N ALA A 177 17.42 -6.42 20.92
CA ALA A 177 18.74 -5.85 20.74
C ALA A 177 19.34 -6.20 19.36
N ILE A 178 20.04 -5.24 18.77
CA ILE A 178 20.77 -5.34 17.51
C ILE A 178 22.21 -4.86 17.76
N PRO A 179 23.26 -5.52 17.23
CA PRO A 179 23.22 -6.75 16.43
C PRO A 179 23.50 -8.02 17.24
N MET A 180 22.93 -9.15 16.82
CA MET A 180 23.39 -10.49 17.21
C MET A 180 24.67 -10.85 16.44
N ARG A 181 25.56 -11.63 17.08
CA ARG A 181 26.82 -12.10 16.49
C ARG A 181 26.68 -13.51 15.96
N LYS A 182 27.27 -13.81 14.79
CA LYS A 182 27.29 -15.17 14.26
C LYS A 182 28.39 -16.02 14.94
N ILE A 183 27.99 -17.07 15.67
CA ILE A 183 28.88 -17.98 16.41
C ILE A 183 28.45 -19.44 16.18
N HIS A 184 29.38 -20.30 15.73
CA HIS A 184 29.18 -21.75 15.54
C HIS A 184 27.84 -22.12 14.85
N GLY A 185 27.50 -21.45 13.75
CA GLY A 185 26.27 -21.71 13.00
C GLY A 185 24.98 -21.11 13.58
N THR A 186 25.03 -20.50 14.76
CA THR A 186 23.90 -19.81 15.41
C THR A 186 24.14 -18.30 15.51
N TRP A 187 23.07 -17.54 15.71
CA TRP A 187 23.13 -16.12 16.06
C TRP A 187 23.06 -16.00 17.57
N TYR A 188 24.03 -15.35 18.19
CA TYR A 188 24.14 -15.16 19.63
C TYR A 188 23.90 -13.69 19.98
N CYS A 189 23.02 -13.42 20.95
CA CYS A 189 22.78 -12.08 21.42
C CYS A 189 23.77 -11.73 22.56
N PRO A 190 24.57 -10.65 22.43
CA PRO A 190 25.46 -10.23 23.51
C PRO A 190 24.73 -9.62 24.71
N ASN A 191 23.47 -9.20 24.54
CA ASN A 191 22.70 -8.51 25.58
C ASN A 191 21.97 -9.49 26.54
N CYS A 192 21.25 -10.47 25.98
CA CYS A 192 20.49 -11.45 26.79
C CYS A 192 21.05 -12.87 26.74
N HIS A 193 22.19 -13.08 26.06
CA HIS A 193 22.89 -14.36 25.91
C HIS A 193 22.09 -15.50 25.25
N LYS A 194 20.89 -15.23 24.72
CA LYS A 194 20.10 -16.21 23.96
C LYS A 194 20.62 -16.36 22.53
N THR A 195 20.40 -17.56 21.98
CA THR A 195 20.79 -17.91 20.61
C THR A 195 19.58 -18.15 19.72
N SER A 196 19.71 -17.91 18.42
CA SER A 196 18.72 -18.27 17.41
C SER A 196 19.37 -18.81 16.14
N LYS A 197 18.80 -19.86 15.56
CA LYS A 197 19.23 -20.38 14.25
C LYS A 197 18.66 -19.54 13.09
N THR A 198 17.48 -18.96 13.28
CA THR A 198 16.66 -18.38 12.21
C THR A 198 16.49 -16.86 12.30
N ALA A 199 17.05 -16.18 13.30
CA ALA A 199 16.85 -14.73 13.48
C ALA A 199 17.23 -13.87 12.25
N HIS A 200 18.19 -14.33 11.45
CA HIS A 200 18.54 -13.70 10.17
C HIS A 200 17.41 -13.67 9.14
N ILE A 201 16.42 -14.56 9.20
CA ILE A 201 15.26 -14.54 8.28
C ILE A 201 14.46 -13.25 8.50
N HIS A 202 14.23 -12.87 9.76
CA HIS A 202 13.57 -11.59 10.09
C HIS A 202 14.42 -10.40 9.63
N ALA A 203 15.73 -10.43 9.84
CA ALA A 203 16.61 -9.37 9.35
C ALA A 203 16.55 -9.23 7.81
N LEU A 204 16.45 -10.34 7.06
CA LEU A 204 16.27 -10.28 5.60
C LEU A 204 14.90 -9.76 5.18
N SER A 205 13.87 -9.99 6.01
CA SER A 205 12.57 -9.35 5.85
C SER A 205 12.66 -7.84 6.04
N ASP A 206 13.39 -7.38 7.06
CA ASP A 206 13.64 -5.95 7.26
C ASP A 206 14.38 -5.37 6.05
N TYR A 207 15.43 -6.06 5.57
CA TYR A 207 16.12 -5.65 4.34
C TYR A 207 15.17 -5.53 3.15
N TYR A 208 14.26 -6.51 2.95
CA TYR A 208 13.29 -6.50 1.86
C TYR A 208 12.42 -5.22 1.88
N PHE A 209 11.93 -4.82 3.06
CA PHE A 209 11.07 -3.65 3.20
C PHE A 209 11.84 -2.32 3.14
N LEU A 210 13.10 -2.31 3.57
CA LEU A 210 13.94 -1.10 3.59
C LEU A 210 14.60 -0.84 2.22
N TYR A 211 15.21 -1.86 1.62
CA TYR A 211 16.09 -1.75 0.44
C TYR A 211 15.55 -2.44 -0.82
N GLY A 212 14.48 -3.21 -0.69
CA GLY A 212 13.81 -3.88 -1.80
C GLY A 212 14.11 -5.39 -1.91
N GLN A 213 13.49 -6.01 -2.92
CA GLN A 213 13.38 -7.47 -3.00
C GLN A 213 14.67 -8.22 -3.35
N HIS A 214 15.69 -7.51 -3.84
CA HIS A 214 16.90 -8.12 -4.38
C HIS A 214 18.10 -7.86 -3.47
N ILE A 215 18.91 -8.89 -3.26
CA ILE A 215 20.12 -8.78 -2.43
C ILE A 215 21.31 -9.46 -3.09
N THR A 216 22.45 -8.76 -3.10
CA THR A 216 23.75 -9.32 -3.47
C THR A 216 24.45 -9.90 -2.25
N LEU A 217 25.45 -10.76 -2.45
CA LEU A 217 26.29 -11.24 -1.34
C LEU A 217 26.97 -10.09 -0.57
N ARG A 218 27.34 -9.00 -1.24
CA ARG A 218 27.94 -7.82 -0.61
C ARG A 218 26.95 -7.13 0.32
N GLN A 219 25.73 -6.88 -0.17
CA GLN A 219 24.66 -6.28 0.63
C GLN A 219 24.25 -7.19 1.79
N PHE A 220 24.14 -8.49 1.56
CA PHE A 220 23.86 -9.47 2.62
C PHE A 220 24.91 -9.44 3.73
N SER A 221 26.19 -9.40 3.35
CA SER A 221 27.30 -9.37 4.31
C SER A 221 27.33 -8.07 5.10
N ASP A 222 27.14 -6.94 4.41
CA ASP A 222 27.09 -5.61 5.03
C ASP A 222 25.90 -5.48 5.98
N PHE A 223 24.69 -5.82 5.53
CA PHE A 223 23.48 -5.66 6.31
C PHE A 223 23.42 -6.57 7.54
N LEU A 224 23.91 -7.81 7.44
CA LEU A 224 23.97 -8.73 8.59
C LEU A 224 25.25 -8.60 9.41
N LEU A 225 26.12 -7.63 9.07
CA LEU A 225 27.40 -7.36 9.73
C LEU A 225 28.33 -8.58 9.78
N PHE A 226 28.40 -9.34 8.69
CA PHE A 226 29.45 -10.35 8.51
C PHE A 226 30.80 -9.65 8.35
N PRO A 227 31.83 -10.03 9.13
CA PRO A 227 33.19 -9.52 8.92
C PRO A 227 33.67 -9.82 7.50
N SER A 228 34.44 -8.91 6.89
CA SER A 228 35.02 -9.08 5.55
C SER A 228 35.84 -10.37 5.43
N THR A 229 36.52 -10.76 6.51
CA THR A 229 37.28 -12.02 6.63
C THR A 229 36.41 -13.28 6.58
N LYS A 230 35.10 -13.16 6.78
CA LYS A 230 34.13 -14.27 6.80
C LYS A 230 33.19 -14.29 5.59
N THR A 231 33.61 -13.73 4.46
CA THR A 231 32.82 -13.71 3.20
C THR A 231 32.37 -15.12 2.76
N LYS A 232 33.20 -16.15 2.92
CA LYS A 232 32.83 -17.54 2.59
C LYS A 232 31.66 -18.04 3.45
N ALA A 233 31.67 -17.72 4.75
CA ALA A 233 30.58 -18.08 5.66
C ALA A 233 29.28 -17.36 5.29
N ALA A 234 29.36 -16.07 4.93
CA ALA A 234 28.21 -15.32 4.44
C ALA A 234 27.63 -15.96 3.16
N SER A 235 28.49 -16.35 2.21
CA SER A 235 28.07 -17.03 0.98
C SER A 235 27.39 -18.37 1.25
N THR A 236 27.95 -19.20 2.13
CA THR A 236 27.34 -20.48 2.51
C THR A 236 25.98 -20.27 3.16
N HIS A 237 25.84 -19.26 4.03
CA HIS A 237 24.57 -18.92 4.64
C HIS A 237 23.53 -18.48 3.62
N LEU A 238 23.89 -17.56 2.71
CA LEU A 238 22.97 -17.09 1.68
C LEU A 238 22.53 -18.22 0.73
N ILE A 239 23.44 -19.12 0.37
CA ILE A 239 23.11 -20.30 -0.45
C ILE A 239 22.18 -21.26 0.31
N SER A 240 22.36 -21.43 1.62
CA SER A 240 21.52 -22.33 2.42
C SER A 240 20.05 -21.91 2.51
N LEU A 241 19.73 -20.66 2.18
CA LEU A 241 18.36 -20.16 2.12
C LEU A 241 17.60 -20.66 0.87
N ASN A 242 18.29 -21.26 -0.09
CA ASN A 242 17.71 -21.82 -1.32
C ASN A 242 16.81 -20.81 -2.09
N LEU A 243 17.26 -19.55 -2.16
CA LEU A 243 16.52 -18.47 -2.82
C LEU A 243 16.72 -18.51 -4.34
N PRO A 244 15.70 -18.15 -5.14
CA PRO A 244 15.87 -17.89 -6.57
C PRO A 244 16.94 -16.80 -6.79
N PHE A 245 17.70 -16.92 -7.87
CA PHE A 245 18.72 -15.93 -8.21
C PHE A 245 18.91 -15.79 -9.72
N THR A 246 19.42 -14.64 -10.13
CA THR A 246 19.87 -14.38 -11.51
C THR A 246 21.35 -14.00 -11.52
N GLY A 247 21.99 -14.09 -12.70
CA GLY A 247 23.39 -13.74 -12.88
C GLY A 247 24.39 -14.85 -12.50
N THR A 248 25.67 -14.62 -12.82
CA THR A 248 26.75 -15.59 -12.59
C THR A 248 27.83 -15.01 -11.66
N LYS A 249 28.39 -15.89 -10.81
CA LYS A 249 29.54 -15.59 -9.93
C LYS A 249 29.33 -14.32 -9.09
N LYS A 250 30.14 -13.27 -9.32
CA LYS A 250 30.12 -12.00 -8.57
C LYS A 250 28.90 -11.13 -8.86
N GLY A 251 28.22 -11.34 -9.99
CA GLY A 251 27.00 -10.63 -10.37
C GLY A 251 25.71 -11.35 -9.94
N ARG A 252 25.81 -12.35 -9.05
CA ARG A 252 24.63 -13.08 -8.58
C ARG A 252 23.78 -12.19 -7.68
N VAL A 253 22.49 -12.10 -8.01
CA VAL A 253 21.47 -11.36 -7.25
C VAL A 253 20.40 -12.35 -6.81
N TYR A 254 20.12 -12.40 -5.52
CA TYR A 254 19.14 -13.29 -4.91
C TYR A 254 17.81 -12.57 -4.71
N ASP A 255 16.71 -13.26 -4.94
CA ASP A 255 15.34 -12.79 -4.73
C ASP A 255 14.85 -13.20 -3.33
N LEU A 256 14.53 -12.21 -2.50
CA LEU A 256 14.04 -12.38 -1.14
C LEU A 256 12.53 -12.64 -1.07
N THR A 257 11.78 -12.48 -2.16
CA THR A 257 10.31 -12.61 -2.20
C THR A 257 9.80 -13.90 -1.54
N PRO A 258 10.40 -15.09 -1.75
CA PRO A 258 9.94 -16.33 -1.12
C PRO A 258 10.06 -16.39 0.41
N LEU A 259 10.81 -15.45 1.02
CA LEU A 259 10.88 -15.35 2.48
C LEU A 259 9.70 -14.57 3.07
N ILE A 260 9.00 -13.78 2.25
CA ILE A 260 7.97 -12.82 2.67
C ILE A 260 6.57 -13.29 2.26
N GLU A 261 6.43 -13.68 0.99
CA GLU A 261 5.17 -14.11 0.40
C GLU A 261 5.08 -15.64 0.56
N LYS A 262 4.34 -16.09 1.57
CA LYS A 262 3.98 -17.50 1.79
C LYS A 262 2.58 -17.80 1.28
#